data_AF-A0A0H5JPA6-F1
#
_entry.id   AF-A0A0H5JPA6-F1
#
_cell.length_a   1.000
_cell.length_b   1.000
_cell.length_c   1.000
_cell.angle_alpha   90.00
_cell.angle_beta   90.00
_cell.angle_gamma   90.00
#
_symmetry.space_group_name_H-M   'P 1'
#
loop_
_entity.id
_entity.type
_entity.pdbx_description
1 polymer ?
#
loop_
_entity_poly.entity_id
_entity_poly.type
_entity_poly.pdbx_seq_one_letter_code
_entity_poly.pdbx_strand_id
1 'polypeptide(L)'
;MAEINTFPYSALSYPDVNLKDLTQGIKNISHLVQLKTEGIEVLQEKAQRINLYSQRLDTIIRESLSILQVKLKNTLALTYFTTLEEIDKALISLDIDEESKSEMRKERINIIKNLANDIAQLKQLFIEKTELLDKSSSDLHNVVIIEGTDKVLQAEQLRQKQLTEDIATKELERKEIEKKRDKIIEALDVIRDHNLVDAFKDLIPIGENLSELDLAKPEIELLKQSLEITKKLLEQFSVGLKYIDLTDARKKLDNQIDTTSTRLIELNRQLEQSERLISGVNAVIKIDQEKRAVVAEAEKLSRAWHIFIHEIAALEGTSLDEAGLSKPLIKQQIYLESLIKQFTQ
;
A
#
# COMPACT_ATOMS: atom_id res chain seq x y z
N MET A 1 34.31 2.05 12.33
CA MET A 1 34.64 0.62 12.45
C MET A 1 33.35 -0.07 12.81
N ALA A 2 32.78 -0.83 11.87
CA ALA A 2 31.50 -1.50 12.06
C ALA A 2 31.72 -2.84 12.77
N GLU A 3 30.95 -3.09 13.82
CA GLU A 3 30.96 -4.35 14.56
C GLU A 3 30.47 -5.48 13.65
N ILE A 4 31.35 -6.43 13.38
CA ILE A 4 31.03 -7.69 12.73
C ILE A 4 30.28 -8.52 13.79
N ASN A 5 28.95 -8.59 13.65
CA ASN A 5 28.12 -9.41 14.52
C ASN A 5 28.41 -10.90 14.26
N THR A 6 29.35 -11.47 15.01
CA THR A 6 29.64 -12.91 15.03
C THR A 6 28.64 -13.62 15.93
N PHE A 7 27.56 -14.13 15.34
CA PHE A 7 26.66 -15.08 16.02
C PHE A 7 27.28 -16.49 16.07
N PRO A 8 27.04 -17.29 17.12
CA PRO A 8 27.64 -18.61 17.27
C PRO A 8 26.97 -19.64 16.36
N TYR A 9 27.76 -20.26 15.48
CA TYR A 9 27.30 -21.19 14.44
C TYR A 9 27.35 -22.65 14.92
N SER A 10 26.28 -23.13 15.57
CA SER A 10 26.06 -24.56 15.81
C SER A 10 24.90 -25.06 14.96
N ALA A 11 25.18 -26.00 14.03
CA ALA A 11 24.26 -26.66 13.10
C ALA A 11 23.38 -25.69 12.26
N LEU A 12 23.95 -25.15 11.17
CA LEU A 12 23.26 -24.22 10.26
C LEU A 12 22.06 -24.90 9.56
N SER A 13 20.85 -24.60 10.04
CA SER A 13 19.60 -24.92 9.34
C SER A 13 19.30 -23.87 8.28
N TYR A 14 18.82 -24.30 7.11
CA TYR A 14 18.31 -23.34 6.13
C TYR A 14 17.06 -22.65 6.68
N PRO A 15 16.95 -21.32 6.52
CA PRO A 15 15.78 -20.57 6.95
C PRO A 15 14.58 -20.93 6.06
N ASP A 16 13.39 -20.90 6.66
CA ASP A 16 12.13 -21.03 5.93
C ASP A 16 11.83 -19.71 5.20
N VAL A 17 11.86 -19.75 3.86
CA VAL A 17 11.65 -18.62 2.97
C VAL A 17 10.30 -18.82 2.28
N ASN A 18 9.44 -17.80 2.37
CA ASN A 18 8.14 -17.81 1.72
C ASN A 18 8.16 -16.92 0.47
N LEU A 19 8.46 -17.53 -0.68
CA LEU A 19 8.51 -16.83 -1.96
C LEU A 19 7.12 -16.45 -2.49
N LYS A 20 6.07 -17.09 -2.00
CA LYS A 20 4.68 -16.70 -2.31
C LYS A 20 4.34 -15.36 -1.66
N ASP A 21 4.66 -15.19 -0.39
CA ASP A 21 4.46 -13.93 0.33
C ASP A 21 5.33 -12.82 -0.28
N LEU A 22 6.59 -13.12 -0.63
CA LEU A 22 7.46 -12.18 -1.34
C LEU A 22 6.83 -11.73 -2.67
N THR A 23 6.39 -12.67 -3.51
CA THR A 23 5.79 -12.35 -4.81
C THR A 23 4.47 -11.57 -4.63
N GLN A 24 3.68 -11.93 -3.62
CA GLN A 24 2.43 -11.24 -3.33
C GLN A 24 2.68 -9.81 -2.85
N GLY A 25 3.66 -9.59 -1.98
CA GLY A 25 4.05 -8.25 -1.55
C GLY A 25 4.51 -7.37 -2.70
N ILE A 26 5.27 -7.92 -3.65
CA ILE A 26 5.69 -7.20 -4.86
C ILE A 26 4.49 -6.84 -5.74
N LYS A 27 3.53 -7.75 -5.92
CA LYS A 27 2.27 -7.46 -6.62
C LYS A 27 1.45 -6.39 -5.92
N ASN A 28 1.37 -6.44 -4.59
CA ASN A 28 0.67 -5.45 -3.78
C ASN A 28 1.33 -4.07 -3.95
N ILE A 29 2.65 -3.97 -3.91
CA ILE A 29 3.40 -2.73 -4.18
C ILE A 29 3.05 -2.20 -5.57
N SER A 30 3.11 -3.04 -6.62
CA SER A 30 2.76 -2.63 -7.98
C SER A 30 1.32 -2.10 -8.10
N HIS A 31 0.38 -2.73 -7.41
CA HIS A 31 -1.02 -2.30 -7.39
C HIS A 31 -1.20 -0.97 -6.64
N LEU A 32 -0.61 -0.85 -5.44
CA LEU A 32 -0.73 0.33 -4.59
C LEU A 32 -0.09 1.58 -5.22
N VAL A 33 0.98 1.41 -6.00
CA VAL A 33 1.66 2.53 -6.70
C VAL A 33 0.78 3.16 -7.78
N GLN A 34 -0.19 2.42 -8.32
CA GLN A 34 -1.15 2.96 -9.29
C GLN A 34 -2.19 3.88 -8.64
N LEU A 35 -2.40 3.76 -7.32
CA LEU A 35 -3.22 4.71 -6.57
C LEU A 35 -2.44 6.02 -6.46
N LYS A 36 -2.83 7.01 -7.25
CA LYS A 36 -2.18 8.33 -7.24
C LYS A 36 -2.28 8.97 -5.87
N THR A 37 -1.14 9.38 -5.32
CA THR A 37 -1.09 10.35 -4.22
C THR A 37 -1.13 11.77 -4.80
N GLU A 38 -2.31 12.24 -5.22
CA GLU A 38 -2.48 13.63 -5.67
C GLU A 38 -2.07 14.59 -4.55
N GLY A 39 -1.12 15.49 -4.80
CA GLY A 39 -0.66 16.50 -3.83
C GLY A 39 0.65 16.19 -3.07
N ILE A 40 1.24 15.00 -3.23
CA ILE A 40 2.58 14.69 -2.69
C ILE A 40 3.43 13.91 -3.71
N GLU A 41 3.86 14.61 -4.77
CA GLU A 41 4.61 14.03 -5.90
C GLU A 41 5.89 13.29 -5.48
N VAL A 42 6.56 13.78 -4.42
CA VAL A 42 7.77 13.14 -3.87
C VAL A 42 7.48 11.74 -3.31
N LEU A 43 6.31 11.54 -2.70
CA LEU A 43 5.92 10.21 -2.20
C LEU A 43 5.59 9.27 -3.36
N GLN A 44 4.93 9.78 -4.40
CA GLN A 44 4.66 9.00 -5.61
C GLN A 44 5.95 8.55 -6.30
N GLU A 45 6.94 9.44 -6.41
CA GLU A 45 8.24 9.12 -7.00
C GLU A 45 8.96 8.04 -6.19
N LYS A 46 8.99 8.18 -4.86
CA LYS A 46 9.59 7.17 -3.98
C LYS A 46 8.85 5.82 -4.07
N ALA A 47 7.52 5.83 -4.16
CA ALA A 47 6.72 4.63 -4.34
C ALA A 47 7.04 3.93 -5.68
N GLN A 48 7.22 4.69 -6.76
CA GLN A 48 7.64 4.16 -8.05
C GLN A 48 9.05 3.56 -8.00
N ARG A 49 9.99 4.19 -7.29
CA ARG A 49 11.34 3.64 -7.08
C ARG A 49 11.28 2.32 -6.30
N ILE A 50 10.48 2.24 -5.24
CA ILE A 50 10.24 0.99 -4.48
C ILE A 50 9.70 -0.10 -5.42
N ASN A 51 8.72 0.23 -6.26
CA ASN A 51 8.18 -0.72 -7.23
C ASN A 51 9.24 -1.25 -8.21
N LEU A 52 10.05 -0.34 -8.77
CA LEU A 52 11.13 -0.71 -9.70
C LEU A 52 12.14 -1.66 -9.04
N TYR A 53 12.60 -1.33 -7.83
CA TYR A 53 13.56 -2.17 -7.11
C TYR A 53 12.94 -3.50 -6.67
N SER A 54 11.66 -3.51 -6.31
CA SER A 54 10.92 -4.75 -5.99
C SER A 54 10.82 -5.68 -7.20
N GLN A 55 10.46 -5.16 -8.37
CA GLN A 55 10.40 -5.95 -9.62
C GLN A 55 11.77 -6.47 -10.06
N ARG A 56 12.81 -5.65 -9.90
CA ARG A 56 14.19 -6.07 -10.15
C ARG A 56 14.62 -7.19 -9.21
N LEU A 57 14.28 -7.08 -7.93
CA LEU A 57 14.56 -8.10 -6.92
C LEU A 57 13.89 -9.44 -7.27
N ASP A 58 12.60 -9.44 -7.65
CA ASP A 58 11.90 -10.65 -8.10
C ASP A 58 12.61 -11.31 -9.29
N THR A 59 13.07 -10.50 -10.26
CA THR A 59 13.81 -11.00 -11.43
C THR A 59 15.12 -11.66 -11.01
N ILE A 60 15.91 -11.00 -10.16
CA ILE A 60 17.17 -11.53 -9.61
C ILE A 60 16.92 -12.86 -8.88
N ILE A 61 15.86 -12.95 -8.07
CA ILE A 61 15.51 -14.17 -7.33
C ILE A 61 15.15 -15.31 -8.31
N ARG A 62 14.31 -15.05 -9.32
CA ARG A 62 13.92 -16.08 -10.29
C ARG A 62 15.10 -16.59 -11.12
N GLU A 63 15.92 -15.67 -11.63
CA GLU A 63 17.09 -15.99 -12.43
C GLU A 63 18.13 -16.77 -11.62
N SER A 64 18.42 -16.31 -10.40
CA SER A 64 19.37 -16.99 -9.50
C SER A 64 18.91 -18.40 -9.18
N LEU A 65 17.65 -18.62 -8.80
CA LEU A 65 17.15 -19.96 -8.49
C LEU A 65 17.27 -20.91 -9.68
N SER A 66 16.93 -20.44 -10.89
CA SER A 66 17.05 -21.23 -12.12
C SER A 66 18.52 -21.61 -12.41
N ILE A 67 19.40 -20.62 -12.41
CA ILE A 67 20.82 -20.79 -12.74
C ILE A 67 21.53 -21.67 -11.69
N LEU A 68 21.27 -21.43 -10.41
CA LEU A 68 21.84 -22.20 -9.30
C LEU A 68 21.34 -23.65 -9.32
N GLN A 69 20.06 -23.88 -9.62
CA GLN A 69 19.52 -25.24 -9.74
C GLN A 69 20.21 -26.02 -10.86
N VAL A 70 20.40 -25.40 -12.04
CA VAL A 70 21.07 -26.07 -13.17
C VAL A 70 22.52 -26.42 -12.81
N LYS A 71 23.28 -25.46 -12.25
CA LYS A 71 24.68 -25.71 -11.90
C LYS A 71 24.80 -26.75 -10.79
N LEU A 72 23.92 -26.72 -9.78
CA LEU A 72 23.92 -27.68 -8.69
C LEU A 72 23.58 -29.10 -9.15
N LYS A 73 22.58 -29.26 -10.05
CA LYS A 73 22.27 -30.56 -10.67
C LYS A 73 23.44 -31.12 -11.47
N ASN A 74 24.14 -30.28 -12.22
CA ASN A 74 25.31 -30.69 -12.99
C ASN A 74 26.48 -31.10 -12.08
N THR A 75 26.71 -30.36 -10.99
CA THR A 75 27.73 -30.74 -9.99
C THR A 75 27.35 -32.03 -9.24
N LEU A 76 26.06 -32.25 -9.01
CA LEU A 76 25.50 -33.49 -8.46
C LEU A 76 25.33 -34.62 -9.49
N ALA A 77 25.89 -34.47 -10.70
CA ALA A 77 25.77 -35.50 -11.72
C ALA A 77 26.25 -36.85 -11.15
N LEU A 78 25.35 -37.82 -11.16
CA LEU A 78 25.54 -39.17 -10.62
C LEU A 78 26.85 -39.80 -11.09
N THR A 79 27.29 -39.48 -12.31
CA THR A 79 28.51 -40.02 -12.91
C THR A 79 29.78 -39.75 -12.12
N TYR A 80 29.93 -38.61 -11.44
CA TYR A 80 31.14 -38.35 -10.65
C TYR A 80 31.23 -39.27 -9.45
N PHE A 81 30.13 -39.40 -8.71
CA PHE A 81 30.05 -40.18 -7.49
C PHE A 81 30.10 -41.68 -7.79
N THR A 82 29.30 -42.17 -8.76
CA THR A 82 29.31 -43.60 -9.12
C THR A 82 30.64 -44.05 -9.71
N THR A 83 31.33 -43.23 -10.50
CA THR A 83 32.64 -43.61 -11.06
C THR A 83 33.74 -43.60 -10.00
N LEU A 84 33.70 -42.69 -9.03
CA LEU A 84 34.61 -42.72 -7.88
C LEU A 84 34.39 -43.97 -7.03
N GLU A 85 33.13 -44.33 -6.76
CA GLU A 85 32.80 -45.55 -6.02
C GLU A 85 33.26 -46.82 -6.75
N GLU A 86 33.10 -46.87 -8.08
CA GLU A 86 33.59 -47.97 -8.92
C GLU A 86 35.12 -48.08 -8.89
N ILE A 87 35.84 -46.96 -9.00
CA ILE A 87 37.30 -46.93 -8.92
C ILE A 87 37.77 -47.36 -7.52
N ASP A 88 37.13 -46.87 -6.45
CA ASP A 88 37.50 -47.21 -5.09
C ASP A 88 37.24 -48.71 -4.80
N LYS A 89 36.17 -49.30 -5.33
CA LYS A 89 35.92 -50.76 -5.27
C LYS A 89 36.98 -51.55 -6.07
N ALA A 90 37.33 -51.09 -7.27
CA ALA A 90 38.33 -51.75 -8.11
C ALA A 90 39.72 -51.72 -7.46
N LEU A 91 40.11 -50.60 -6.83
CA LEU A 91 41.39 -50.44 -6.14
C LEU A 91 41.56 -51.36 -4.91
N ILE A 92 40.46 -51.85 -4.32
CA ILE A 92 40.48 -52.81 -3.21
C ILE A 92 40.66 -54.26 -3.72
N SER A 93 40.33 -54.53 -4.99
CA SER A 93 40.43 -55.87 -5.57
C SER A 93 41.89 -56.36 -5.66
N LEU A 94 42.11 -57.61 -5.28
CA LEU A 94 43.42 -58.29 -5.38
C LEU A 94 43.72 -58.77 -6.80
N ASP A 95 42.72 -58.79 -7.69
CA ASP A 95 42.81 -59.38 -9.03
C ASP A 95 43.37 -58.41 -10.08
N ILE A 96 43.73 -57.19 -9.68
CA ILE A 96 44.20 -56.11 -10.56
C ILE A 96 45.72 -55.95 -10.44
N ASP A 97 46.41 -55.85 -11.57
CA ASP A 97 47.84 -55.61 -11.63
C ASP A 97 48.24 -54.19 -11.19
N GLU A 98 49.52 -53.99 -10.87
CA GLU A 98 50.01 -52.70 -10.37
C GLU A 98 49.97 -51.59 -11.43
N GLU A 99 50.05 -51.93 -12.71
CA GLU A 99 49.92 -50.97 -13.82
C GLU A 99 48.48 -50.41 -13.88
N SER A 100 47.47 -51.27 -13.86
CA SER A 100 46.06 -50.86 -13.83
C SER A 100 45.70 -50.10 -12.56
N LYS A 101 46.24 -50.49 -11.39
CA LYS A 101 46.05 -49.72 -10.14
C LYS A 101 46.65 -48.31 -10.24
N SER A 102 47.82 -48.16 -10.87
CA SER A 102 48.44 -46.86 -11.10
C SER A 102 47.58 -45.96 -11.99
N GLU A 103 47.05 -46.49 -13.10
CA GLU A 103 46.15 -45.73 -13.99
C GLU A 103 44.83 -45.38 -13.30
N MET A 104 44.24 -46.30 -12.54
CA MET A 104 43.03 -46.03 -11.74
C MET A 104 43.24 -44.91 -10.71
N ARG A 105 44.41 -44.85 -10.06
CA ARG A 105 44.75 -43.75 -9.14
C ARG A 105 44.88 -42.41 -9.88
N LYS A 106 45.45 -42.39 -11.09
CA LYS A 106 45.51 -41.17 -11.92
C LYS A 106 44.12 -40.70 -12.32
N GLU A 107 43.25 -41.63 -12.74
CA GLU A 107 41.89 -41.29 -13.12
C GLU A 107 41.07 -40.79 -11.93
N ARG A 108 41.22 -41.42 -10.75
CA ARG A 108 40.65 -40.92 -9.50
C ARG A 108 41.05 -39.48 -9.21
N ILE A 109 42.35 -39.15 -9.37
CA ILE A 109 42.85 -37.78 -9.17
C ILE A 109 42.24 -36.81 -10.19
N ASN A 110 42.11 -37.22 -11.46
CA ASN A 110 41.48 -36.41 -12.50
C ASN A 110 40.02 -36.11 -12.18
N ILE A 111 39.25 -37.13 -11.76
CA ILE A 111 37.84 -36.97 -11.39
C ILE A 111 37.69 -36.04 -10.18
N ILE A 112 38.50 -36.23 -9.12
CA ILE A 112 38.50 -35.34 -7.94
C ILE A 112 38.84 -33.90 -8.34
N LYS A 113 39.81 -33.71 -9.24
CA LYS A 113 40.19 -32.37 -9.73
C LYS A 113 39.06 -31.71 -10.52
N ASN A 114 38.35 -32.47 -11.36
CA ASN A 114 37.19 -31.97 -12.11
C ASN A 114 36.05 -31.59 -11.16
N LEU A 115 35.74 -32.45 -10.18
CA LEU A 115 34.73 -32.17 -9.17
C LEU A 115 35.08 -30.93 -8.33
N ALA A 116 36.34 -30.79 -7.91
CA ALA A 116 36.82 -29.62 -7.19
C ALA A 116 36.67 -28.32 -8.02
N ASN A 117 36.95 -28.37 -9.32
CA ASN A 117 36.73 -27.25 -10.23
C ASN A 117 35.24 -26.89 -10.35
N ASP A 118 34.36 -27.90 -10.47
CA ASP A 118 32.92 -27.69 -10.53
C ASP A 118 32.36 -27.09 -9.24
N ILE A 119 32.85 -27.53 -8.07
CA ILE A 119 32.51 -26.97 -6.77
C ILE A 119 33.01 -25.53 -6.64
N ALA A 120 34.24 -25.24 -7.06
CA ALA A 120 34.77 -23.87 -7.04
C ALA A 120 33.95 -22.91 -7.92
N GLN A 121 33.55 -23.36 -9.12
CA GLN A 121 32.66 -22.60 -10.00
C GLN A 121 31.27 -22.40 -9.38
N LEU A 122 30.71 -23.44 -8.75
CA LEU A 122 29.43 -23.37 -8.05
C LEU A 122 29.50 -22.35 -6.90
N LYS A 123 30.54 -22.40 -6.08
CA LYS A 123 30.78 -21.44 -4.99
C LYS A 123 30.87 -20.02 -5.51
N GLN A 124 31.64 -19.78 -6.57
CA GLN A 124 31.77 -18.45 -7.18
C GLN A 124 30.43 -17.91 -7.67
N LEU A 125 29.62 -18.78 -8.30
CA LEU A 125 28.29 -18.42 -8.77
C LEU A 125 27.33 -18.09 -7.61
N PHE A 126 27.37 -18.87 -6.52
CA PHE A 126 26.61 -18.55 -5.32
C PHE A 126 27.03 -17.21 -4.72
N ILE A 127 28.33 -16.92 -4.62
CA ILE A 127 28.84 -15.63 -4.15
C ILE A 127 28.29 -14.49 -5.02
N GLU A 128 28.44 -14.59 -6.35
CA GLU A 128 27.97 -13.57 -7.29
C GLU A 128 26.47 -13.29 -7.14
N LYS A 129 25.64 -14.35 -7.06
CA LYS A 129 24.19 -14.18 -6.92
C LYS A 129 23.81 -13.65 -5.54
N THR A 130 24.52 -14.04 -4.49
CA THR A 130 24.30 -13.52 -3.13
C THR A 130 24.62 -12.03 -3.04
N GLU A 131 25.76 -11.59 -3.56
CA GLU A 131 26.11 -10.17 -3.60
C GLU A 131 25.11 -9.34 -4.40
N LEU A 132 24.62 -9.87 -5.52
CA LEU A 132 23.59 -9.22 -6.32
C LEU A 132 22.26 -9.10 -5.57
N LEU A 133 21.86 -10.15 -4.85
CA LEU A 133 20.66 -10.16 -4.01
C LEU A 133 20.79 -9.16 -2.85
N ASP A 134 21.93 -9.16 -2.15
CA ASP A 134 22.21 -8.24 -1.04
C ASP A 134 22.17 -6.79 -1.49
N LYS A 135 22.80 -6.50 -2.64
CA LYS A 135 22.76 -5.16 -3.23
C LYS A 135 21.34 -4.75 -3.56
N SER A 136 20.56 -5.61 -4.22
CA SER A 136 19.17 -5.29 -4.58
C SER A 136 18.26 -5.16 -3.35
N SER A 137 18.49 -5.96 -2.31
CA SER A 137 17.77 -5.87 -1.03
C SER A 137 18.09 -4.57 -0.30
N SER A 138 19.37 -4.17 -0.29
CA SER A 138 19.83 -2.89 0.27
C SER A 138 19.27 -1.70 -0.50
N ASP A 139 19.32 -1.73 -1.84
CA ASP A 139 18.73 -0.70 -2.70
C ASP A 139 17.24 -0.50 -2.38
N LEU A 140 16.49 -1.58 -2.14
CA LEU A 140 15.09 -1.53 -1.74
C LEU A 140 14.90 -1.06 -0.29
N HIS A 141 15.70 -1.57 0.64
CA HIS A 141 15.62 -1.22 2.06
C HIS A 141 15.87 0.27 2.30
N ASN A 142 16.87 0.83 1.63
CA ASN A 142 17.35 2.21 1.83
C ASN A 142 16.41 3.28 1.26
N VAL A 143 15.37 2.93 0.49
CA VAL A 143 14.34 3.90 0.09
C VAL A 143 13.42 4.19 1.28
N VAL A 144 13.62 5.34 1.93
CA VAL A 144 12.80 5.83 3.04
C VAL A 144 11.59 6.60 2.51
N ILE A 145 10.38 6.09 2.76
CA ILE A 145 9.12 6.69 2.27
C ILE A 145 8.15 7.14 3.38
N ILE A 146 8.33 6.67 4.62
CA ILE A 146 7.40 6.94 5.74
C ILE A 146 7.72 8.20 6.56
N GLU A 147 8.82 8.88 6.27
CA GLU A 147 9.23 10.02 7.09
C GLU A 147 8.22 11.16 6.98
N GLY A 148 7.60 11.51 8.12
CA GLY A 148 6.60 12.58 8.19
C GLY A 148 5.19 12.19 7.72
N THR A 149 4.97 10.97 7.19
CA THR A 149 3.65 10.55 6.70
C THR A 149 2.61 10.49 7.81
N ASP A 150 3.00 10.08 9.04
CA ASP A 150 2.10 10.02 10.19
C ASP A 150 1.58 11.40 10.60
N LYS A 151 2.45 12.42 10.56
CA LYS A 151 2.06 13.80 10.87
C LYS A 151 1.10 14.35 9.82
N VAL A 152 1.38 14.09 8.55
CA VAL A 152 0.50 14.49 7.44
C VAL A 152 -0.86 13.79 7.55
N LEU A 153 -0.86 12.48 7.84
CA LEU A 153 -2.08 11.69 8.00
C LEU A 153 -2.94 12.22 9.15
N GLN A 154 -2.35 12.46 10.32
CA GLN A 154 -3.07 13.00 11.48
C GLN A 154 -3.63 14.41 11.21
N ALA A 155 -2.85 15.27 10.55
CA ALA A 155 -3.29 16.62 10.21
C ALA A 155 -4.46 16.60 9.22
N GLU A 156 -4.40 15.77 8.18
CA GLU A 156 -5.47 15.65 7.20
C GLU A 156 -6.72 14.95 7.77
N GLN A 157 -6.57 13.96 8.65
CA GLN A 157 -7.71 13.36 9.37
C GLN A 157 -8.43 14.39 10.27
N LEU A 158 -7.68 15.24 10.97
CA LEU A 158 -8.26 16.32 11.76
C LEU A 158 -8.98 17.34 10.86
N ARG A 159 -8.37 17.69 9.73
CA ARG A 159 -8.97 18.59 8.73
C ARG A 159 -10.26 18.01 8.14
N GLN A 160 -10.27 16.73 7.79
CA GLN A 160 -11.45 16.03 7.29
C GLN A 160 -12.58 16.11 8.31
N LYS A 161 -12.30 15.83 9.58
CA LYS A 161 -13.29 15.94 10.66
C LYS A 161 -13.89 17.34 10.77
N GLN A 162 -13.03 18.37 10.74
CA GLN A 162 -13.47 19.77 10.78
C GLN A 162 -14.34 20.14 9.57
N LEU A 163 -13.99 19.69 8.37
CA LEU A 163 -14.78 19.91 7.16
C LEU A 163 -16.15 19.23 7.25
N THR A 164 -16.21 17.98 7.73
CA THR A 164 -17.48 17.26 7.92
C THR A 164 -18.39 17.97 8.94
N GLU A 165 -17.83 18.48 10.04
CA GLU A 165 -18.58 19.26 11.04
C GLU A 165 -19.11 20.59 10.47
N ASP A 166 -18.30 21.31 9.68
CA ASP A 166 -18.71 22.57 9.02
C ASP A 166 -19.80 22.32 7.96
N ILE A 167 -19.67 21.27 7.15
CA ILE A 167 -20.68 20.85 6.17
C ILE A 167 -22.01 20.56 6.87
N ALA A 168 -22.01 19.74 7.92
CA ALA A 168 -23.23 19.40 8.66
C ALA A 168 -23.89 20.64 9.27
N THR A 169 -23.08 21.58 9.80
CA THR A 169 -23.57 22.85 10.34
C THR A 169 -24.24 23.70 9.25
N LYS A 170 -23.59 23.82 8.09
CA LYS A 170 -24.11 24.60 6.95
C LYS A 170 -25.36 23.99 6.32
N GLU A 171 -25.49 22.66 6.32
CA GLU A 171 -26.71 21.97 5.89
C GLU A 171 -27.89 22.27 6.84
N LEU A 172 -27.64 22.26 8.16
CA LEU A 172 -28.66 22.65 9.14
C LEU A 172 -29.06 24.12 8.97
N GLU A 173 -28.09 25.03 8.80
CA GLU A 173 -28.36 26.44 8.52
C GLU A 173 -29.21 26.60 7.25
N ARG A 174 -28.86 25.92 6.15
CA ARG A 174 -29.61 25.97 4.89
C ARG A 174 -31.06 25.51 5.10
N LYS A 175 -31.26 24.39 5.81
CA LYS A 175 -32.58 23.84 6.10
C LYS A 175 -33.45 24.80 6.92
N GLU A 176 -32.85 25.54 7.86
CA GLU A 176 -33.58 26.57 8.62
C GLU A 176 -33.92 27.80 7.76
N ILE A 177 -33.07 28.16 6.79
CA ILE A 177 -33.36 29.24 5.83
C ILE A 177 -34.49 28.81 4.88
N GLU A 178 -34.46 27.56 4.37
CA GLU A 178 -35.52 26.98 3.53
C GLU A 178 -36.88 27.00 4.25
N LYS A 179 -36.95 26.55 5.50
CA LYS A 179 -38.18 26.62 6.32
C LYS A 179 -38.72 28.04 6.46
N LYS A 180 -37.85 29.04 6.64
CA LYS A 180 -38.26 30.45 6.73
C LYS A 180 -38.80 30.94 5.39
N ARG A 181 -38.18 30.55 4.28
CA ARG A 181 -38.61 30.90 2.92
C ARG A 181 -39.99 30.32 2.63
N ASP A 182 -40.20 29.05 2.96
CA ASP A 182 -41.46 28.34 2.68
C ASP A 182 -42.65 29.01 3.39
N LYS A 183 -42.49 29.43 4.65
CA LYS A 183 -43.51 30.22 5.36
C LYS A 183 -43.84 31.54 4.65
N ILE A 184 -42.83 32.25 4.12
CA ILE A 184 -43.07 33.49 3.36
C ILE A 184 -43.81 33.20 2.06
N ILE A 185 -43.48 32.10 1.37
CA ILE A 185 -44.17 31.67 0.14
C ILE A 185 -45.64 31.36 0.44
N GLU A 186 -45.92 30.53 1.44
CA GLU A 186 -47.29 30.20 1.82
C GLU A 186 -48.09 31.46 2.22
N ALA A 187 -47.46 32.41 2.93
CA ALA A 187 -48.09 33.69 3.26
C ALA A 187 -48.39 34.56 2.03
N LEU A 188 -47.48 34.59 1.04
CA LEU A 188 -47.69 35.29 -0.23
C LEU A 188 -48.84 34.66 -1.04
N ASP A 189 -49.00 33.34 -0.97
CA ASP A 189 -50.09 32.61 -1.63
C ASP A 189 -51.44 32.92 -0.97
N VAL A 190 -51.52 32.91 0.37
CA VAL A 190 -52.73 33.34 1.11
C VAL A 190 -53.11 34.79 0.77
N ILE A 191 -52.13 35.71 0.71
CA ILE A 191 -52.38 37.11 0.34
C ILE A 191 -52.96 37.23 -1.07
N ARG A 192 -52.50 36.37 -2.00
CA ARG A 192 -52.96 36.32 -3.38
C ARG A 192 -54.36 35.73 -3.51
N ASP A 193 -54.61 34.60 -2.85
CA ASP A 193 -55.87 33.86 -2.94
C ASP A 193 -57.06 34.67 -2.38
N HIS A 194 -56.80 35.50 -1.36
CA HIS A 194 -57.80 36.34 -0.72
C HIS A 194 -57.78 37.81 -1.19
N ASN A 195 -57.01 38.14 -2.24
CA ASN A 195 -56.87 39.50 -2.80
C ASN A 195 -56.60 40.59 -1.74
N LEU A 196 -55.80 40.28 -0.72
CA LEU A 196 -55.56 41.19 0.41
C LEU A 196 -54.78 42.45 0.00
N VAL A 197 -54.01 42.38 -1.10
CA VAL A 197 -53.26 43.53 -1.64
C VAL A 197 -54.20 44.65 -2.08
N ASP A 198 -55.27 44.30 -2.78
CA ASP A 198 -56.27 45.26 -3.29
C ASP A 198 -57.12 45.83 -2.14
N ALA A 199 -57.45 45.00 -1.14
CA ALA A 199 -58.25 45.40 0.01
C ALA A 199 -57.53 46.42 0.90
N PHE A 200 -56.20 46.32 1.05
CA PHE A 200 -55.42 47.12 2.00
C PHE A 200 -54.40 48.07 1.35
N LYS A 201 -54.51 48.33 0.04
CA LYS A 201 -53.65 49.30 -0.70
C LYS A 201 -52.16 49.10 -0.42
N ASP A 202 -51.68 47.89 -0.72
CA ASP A 202 -50.29 47.44 -0.57
C ASP A 202 -49.75 47.24 0.86
N LEU A 203 -50.46 47.70 1.91
CA LEU A 203 -50.06 47.48 3.31
C LEU A 203 -50.69 46.18 3.85
N ILE A 204 -49.88 45.30 4.42
CA ILE A 204 -50.38 44.06 5.00
C ILE A 204 -50.88 44.35 6.43
N PRO A 205 -52.11 43.98 6.78
CA PRO A 205 -52.64 44.15 8.13
C PRO A 205 -51.78 43.40 9.16
N ILE A 206 -51.66 43.97 10.36
CA ILE A 206 -50.85 43.45 11.47
C ILE A 206 -51.70 43.36 12.74
N GLY A 207 -51.39 42.41 13.62
CA GLY A 207 -51.98 42.33 14.96
C GLY A 207 -53.47 41.96 14.98
N GLU A 208 -54.30 42.78 15.62
CA GLU A 208 -55.74 42.53 15.77
C GLU A 208 -56.49 42.64 14.43
N ASN A 209 -56.03 43.50 13.51
CA ASN A 209 -56.62 43.67 12.18
C ASN A 209 -56.55 42.40 11.31
N LEU A 210 -55.61 41.49 11.60
CA LEU A 210 -55.54 40.16 10.96
C LEU A 210 -56.61 39.20 11.49
N SER A 211 -57.10 39.42 12.71
CA SER A 211 -58.10 38.57 13.38
C SER A 211 -59.53 38.94 12.98
N GLU A 212 -59.70 40.11 12.35
CA GLU A 212 -60.96 40.62 11.79
C GLU A 212 -61.18 40.17 10.34
N LEU A 213 -60.17 39.55 9.71
CA LEU A 213 -60.27 39.00 8.36
C LEU A 213 -61.03 37.67 8.36
N ASP A 214 -61.80 37.41 7.30
CA ASP A 214 -62.50 36.13 7.06
C ASP A 214 -61.51 35.07 6.54
N LEU A 215 -60.48 34.79 7.33
CA LEU A 215 -59.44 33.80 7.06
C LEU A 215 -59.53 32.65 8.06
N ALA A 216 -59.09 31.47 7.65
CA ALA A 216 -59.01 30.35 8.58
C ALA A 216 -57.93 30.62 9.65
N LYS A 217 -58.17 30.19 10.90
CA LYS A 217 -57.20 30.36 12.00
C LYS A 217 -55.76 29.94 11.66
N PRO A 218 -55.51 28.84 10.92
CA PRO A 218 -54.15 28.47 10.50
C PRO A 218 -53.50 29.49 9.56
N GLU A 219 -54.27 30.10 8.65
CA GLU A 219 -53.77 31.11 7.69
C GLU A 219 -53.41 32.41 8.40
N ILE A 220 -54.20 32.82 9.39
CA ILE A 220 -53.93 34.00 10.23
C ILE A 220 -52.60 33.82 11.00
N GLU A 221 -52.37 32.63 11.54
CA GLU A 221 -51.15 32.32 12.30
C GLU A 221 -49.91 32.25 11.38
N LEU A 222 -50.06 31.66 10.20
CA LEU A 222 -49.02 31.66 9.16
C LEU A 222 -48.62 33.10 8.77
N LEU A 223 -49.61 33.98 8.51
CA LEU A 223 -49.36 35.38 8.18
C LEU A 223 -48.60 36.10 9.31
N LYS A 224 -48.98 35.89 10.57
CA LYS A 224 -48.26 36.45 11.73
C LYS A 224 -46.79 36.01 11.76
N GLN A 225 -46.53 34.72 11.59
CA GLN A 225 -45.17 34.17 11.61
C GLN A 225 -44.32 34.72 10.46
N SER A 226 -44.87 34.77 9.25
CA SER A 226 -44.16 35.26 8.06
C SER A 226 -43.86 36.75 8.13
N LEU A 227 -44.77 37.55 8.71
CA LEU A 227 -44.52 38.97 8.98
C LEU A 227 -43.41 39.17 10.03
N GLU A 228 -43.35 38.33 11.06
CA GLU A 228 -42.26 38.38 12.05
C GLU A 228 -40.90 38.00 11.43
N ILE A 229 -40.87 36.97 10.58
CA ILE A 229 -39.68 36.55 9.84
C ILE A 229 -39.18 37.71 8.95
N THR A 230 -40.08 38.34 8.19
CA THR A 230 -39.77 39.48 7.30
C THR A 230 -39.24 40.69 8.08
N LYS A 231 -39.86 41.04 9.21
CA LYS A 231 -39.36 42.12 10.09
C LYS A 231 -37.94 41.86 10.55
N LYS A 232 -37.65 40.63 11.02
CA LYS A 232 -36.30 40.24 11.48
C LYS A 232 -35.29 40.24 10.33
N LEU A 233 -35.68 39.83 9.13
CA LEU A 233 -34.80 39.78 7.96
C LEU A 233 -34.46 41.16 7.40
N LEU A 234 -35.41 42.09 7.40
CA LEU A 234 -35.25 43.43 6.82
C LEU A 234 -34.84 44.48 7.86
N GLU A 235 -34.70 44.09 9.13
CA GLU A 235 -34.38 44.99 10.25
C GLU A 235 -35.36 46.18 10.36
N GLN A 236 -36.62 45.97 9.94
CA GLN A 236 -37.67 46.98 9.96
C GLN A 236 -38.46 46.87 11.28
N PHE A 237 -38.43 47.95 12.08
CA PHE A 237 -38.92 47.89 13.46
C PHE A 237 -40.37 48.35 13.68
N SER A 238 -41.02 49.19 12.84
CA SER A 238 -42.27 49.80 13.35
C SER A 238 -43.31 50.44 12.41
N VAL A 239 -43.32 50.25 11.09
CA VAL A 239 -44.45 50.75 10.28
C VAL A 239 -44.79 49.74 9.19
N GLY A 240 -46.07 49.40 9.04
CA GLY A 240 -46.62 48.26 8.28
C GLY A 240 -45.78 47.70 7.12
N LEU A 241 -45.67 46.37 7.09
CA LEU A 241 -45.00 45.66 6.01
C LEU A 241 -45.86 45.71 4.74
N LYS A 242 -45.25 45.97 3.60
CA LYS A 242 -45.89 45.90 2.30
C LYS A 242 -45.74 44.51 1.68
N TYR A 243 -46.56 44.23 0.67
CA TYR A 243 -46.38 43.02 -0.15
C TYR A 243 -44.97 42.93 -0.75
N ILE A 244 -44.41 44.05 -1.20
CA ILE A 244 -43.06 44.09 -1.77
C ILE A 244 -41.98 43.71 -0.73
N ASP A 245 -42.17 44.04 0.56
CA ASP A 245 -41.24 43.67 1.63
C ASP A 245 -41.17 42.15 1.83
N LEU A 246 -42.31 41.43 1.72
CA LEU A 246 -42.31 39.96 1.74
C LEU A 246 -41.56 39.38 0.53
N THR A 247 -41.74 39.96 -0.66
CA THR A 247 -41.02 39.50 -1.85
C THR A 247 -39.52 39.77 -1.75
N ASP A 248 -39.11 40.87 -1.15
CA ASP A 248 -37.69 41.20 -0.94
C ASP A 248 -37.06 40.37 0.16
N ALA A 249 -37.79 40.06 1.24
CA ALA A 249 -37.36 39.10 2.25
C ALA A 249 -37.19 37.69 1.66
N ARG A 250 -38.11 37.25 0.78
CA ARG A 250 -37.95 36.00 0.01
C ARG A 250 -36.68 36.03 -0.83
N LYS A 251 -36.46 37.06 -1.66
CA LYS A 251 -35.24 37.18 -2.48
C LYS A 251 -33.96 37.16 -1.62
N LYS A 252 -33.99 37.80 -0.44
CA LYS A 252 -32.86 37.79 0.50
C LYS A 252 -32.59 36.38 1.02
N LEU A 253 -33.62 35.61 1.37
CA LEU A 253 -33.48 34.21 1.77
C LEU A 253 -32.99 33.33 0.62
N ASP A 254 -33.51 33.51 -0.60
CA ASP A 254 -33.05 32.79 -1.79
C ASP A 254 -31.55 33.04 -2.03
N ASN A 255 -31.11 34.30 -1.96
CA ASN A 255 -29.68 34.64 -2.06
C ASN A 255 -28.83 33.99 -0.95
N GLN A 256 -29.35 33.89 0.28
CA GLN A 256 -28.66 33.20 1.38
C GLN A 256 -28.56 31.69 1.13
N ILE A 257 -29.62 31.07 0.58
CA ILE A 257 -29.62 29.65 0.18
C ILE A 257 -28.58 29.43 -0.92
N ASP A 258 -28.53 30.27 -1.96
CA ASP A 258 -27.59 30.15 -3.07
C ASP A 258 -26.13 30.30 -2.61
N THR A 259 -25.88 31.27 -1.73
CA THR A 259 -24.55 31.48 -1.13
C THR A 259 -24.14 30.27 -0.29
N THR A 260 -25.05 29.75 0.54
CA THR A 260 -24.79 28.57 1.38
C THR A 260 -24.58 27.32 0.51
N SER A 261 -25.33 27.17 -0.57
CA SER A 261 -25.21 26.05 -1.50
C SER A 261 -23.87 26.06 -2.23
N THR A 262 -23.42 27.23 -2.67
CA THR A 262 -22.09 27.39 -3.28
C THR A 262 -20.98 27.08 -2.27
N ARG A 263 -21.14 27.51 -1.01
CA ARG A 263 -20.20 27.17 0.06
C ARG A 263 -20.16 25.67 0.34
N LEU A 264 -21.30 25.00 0.36
CA LEU A 264 -21.39 23.54 0.53
C LEU A 264 -20.71 22.79 -0.63
N ILE A 265 -20.88 23.25 -1.87
CA ILE A 265 -20.19 22.66 -3.03
C ILE A 265 -18.66 22.76 -2.85
N GLU A 266 -18.17 23.94 -2.45
CA GLU A 266 -16.74 24.14 -2.23
C GLU A 266 -16.19 23.32 -1.05
N LEU A 267 -16.93 23.23 0.07
CA LEU A 267 -16.54 22.41 1.22
C LEU A 267 -16.51 20.91 0.85
N ASN A 268 -17.49 20.41 0.11
CA ASN A 268 -17.50 19.03 -0.37
C ASN A 268 -16.32 18.75 -1.31
N ARG A 269 -15.99 19.67 -2.22
CA ARG A 269 -14.80 19.56 -3.07
C ARG A 269 -13.50 19.48 -2.24
N GLN A 270 -13.39 20.28 -1.18
CA GLN A 270 -12.25 20.22 -0.27
C GLN A 270 -12.21 18.92 0.53
N LEU A 271 -13.36 18.39 0.93
CA LEU A 271 -13.50 17.11 1.61
C LEU A 271 -13.02 15.96 0.72
N GLU A 272 -13.50 15.89 -0.52
CA GLU A 272 -13.05 14.90 -1.51
C GLU A 272 -11.54 14.96 -1.74
N GLN A 273 -10.97 16.17 -1.81
CA GLN A 273 -9.53 16.35 -1.95
C GLN A 273 -8.75 15.81 -0.74
N SER A 274 -9.24 16.07 0.48
CA SER A 274 -8.63 15.55 1.71
C SER A 274 -8.75 14.01 1.78
N GLU A 275 -9.88 13.44 1.36
CA GLU A 275 -10.06 11.98 1.27
C GLU A 275 -9.10 11.31 0.30
N ARG A 276 -8.88 11.91 -0.87
CA ARG A 276 -7.86 11.42 -1.82
C ARG A 276 -6.46 11.47 -1.24
N LEU A 277 -6.11 12.55 -0.54
CA LEU A 277 -4.83 12.69 0.15
C LEU A 277 -4.64 11.61 1.23
N ILE A 278 -5.63 11.42 2.11
CA ILE A 278 -5.61 10.39 3.15
C ILE A 278 -5.47 8.98 2.53
N SER A 279 -6.24 8.70 1.48
CA SER A 279 -6.17 7.43 0.76
C SER A 279 -4.78 7.18 0.17
N GLY A 280 -4.18 8.20 -0.46
CA GLY A 280 -2.83 8.14 -1.00
C GLY A 280 -1.77 7.91 0.09
N VAL A 281 -1.83 8.65 1.20
CA VAL A 281 -0.88 8.48 2.32
C VAL A 281 -1.00 7.08 2.93
N ASN A 282 -2.23 6.56 3.09
CA ASN A 282 -2.45 5.19 3.56
C ASN A 282 -1.90 4.15 2.58
N ALA A 283 -2.01 4.38 1.27
CA ALA A 283 -1.42 3.50 0.26
C ALA A 283 0.11 3.46 0.39
N VAL A 284 0.75 4.61 0.61
CA VAL A 284 2.20 4.71 0.86
C VAL A 284 2.63 3.98 2.13
N ILE A 285 1.87 4.10 3.22
CA ILE A 285 2.13 3.35 4.46
C ILE A 285 2.05 1.84 4.21
N LYS A 286 1.05 1.37 3.46
CA LYS A 286 0.93 -0.03 3.07
C LYS A 286 2.10 -0.49 2.18
N ILE A 287 2.55 0.36 1.24
CA ILE A 287 3.75 0.07 0.42
C ILE A 287 4.96 -0.17 1.31
N ASP A 288 5.17 0.64 2.35
CA ASP A 288 6.30 0.43 3.27
C ASP A 288 6.17 -0.88 4.08
N GLN A 289 4.95 -1.25 4.50
CA GLN A 289 4.70 -2.53 5.16
C GLN A 289 5.06 -3.72 4.25
N GLU A 290 4.57 -3.69 3.00
CA GLU A 290 4.88 -4.72 2.01
C GLU A 290 6.39 -4.75 1.68
N LYS A 291 7.02 -3.57 1.55
CA LYS A 291 8.47 -3.45 1.34
C LYS A 291 9.25 -4.16 2.45
N ARG A 292 8.89 -3.94 3.72
CA ARG A 292 9.55 -4.60 4.85
C ARG A 292 9.39 -6.12 4.81
N ALA A 293 8.21 -6.61 4.45
CA ALA A 293 7.96 -8.05 4.31
C ALA A 293 8.81 -8.66 3.17
N VAL A 294 8.85 -8.00 2.01
CA VAL A 294 9.67 -8.41 0.85
C VAL A 294 11.16 -8.44 1.21
N VAL A 295 11.67 -7.39 1.86
CA VAL A 295 13.07 -7.32 2.31
C VAL A 295 13.38 -8.43 3.31
N ALA A 296 12.50 -8.69 4.28
CA ALA A 296 12.70 -9.75 5.27
C ALA A 296 12.82 -11.14 4.63
N GLU A 297 11.98 -11.46 3.64
CA GLU A 297 12.06 -12.72 2.90
C GLU A 297 13.33 -12.79 2.02
N ALA A 298 13.72 -11.68 1.37
CA ALA A 298 14.96 -11.62 0.59
C ALA A 298 16.22 -11.81 1.47
N GLU A 299 16.24 -11.25 2.67
CA GLU A 299 17.32 -11.45 3.63
C GLU A 299 17.40 -12.90 4.12
N LYS A 300 16.27 -13.58 4.32
CA LYS A 300 16.28 -15.01 4.65
C LYS A 300 16.90 -15.83 3.51
N LEU A 301 16.56 -15.51 2.26
CA LEU A 301 17.15 -16.18 1.10
C LEU A 301 18.66 -15.94 0.99
N SER A 302 19.10 -14.69 1.16
CA SER A 302 20.54 -14.36 1.20
C SER A 302 21.26 -15.11 2.32
N ARG A 303 20.67 -15.18 3.53
CA ARG A 303 21.24 -15.98 4.63
C ARG A 303 21.37 -17.46 4.26
N ALA A 304 20.39 -18.05 3.58
CA ALA A 304 20.47 -19.43 3.13
C ALA A 304 21.67 -19.66 2.19
N TRP A 305 21.92 -18.72 1.26
CA TRP A 305 23.05 -18.83 0.34
C TRP A 305 24.39 -18.62 1.03
N HIS A 306 24.49 -17.68 1.98
CA HIS A 306 25.67 -17.52 2.82
C HIS A 306 26.00 -18.78 3.63
N ILE A 307 24.97 -19.45 4.18
CA ILE A 307 25.12 -20.74 4.86
C ILE A 307 25.75 -21.76 3.92
N PHE A 308 25.22 -21.90 2.70
CA PHE A 308 25.75 -22.85 1.72
C PHE A 308 27.19 -22.52 1.31
N ILE A 309 27.51 -21.25 1.06
CA ILE A 309 28.88 -20.80 0.75
C ILE A 309 29.85 -21.20 1.87
N HIS A 310 29.45 -21.02 3.13
CA HIS A 310 30.24 -21.42 4.29
C HIS A 310 30.36 -22.95 4.41
N GLU A 311 29.27 -23.70 4.21
CA GLU A 311 29.28 -25.17 4.22
C GLU A 311 30.25 -25.72 3.16
N ILE A 312 30.26 -25.16 1.93
CA ILE A 312 31.18 -25.57 0.87
C ILE A 312 32.63 -25.15 1.16
N ALA A 313 32.85 -23.94 1.69
CA ALA A 313 34.19 -23.48 2.05
C ALA A 313 34.83 -24.35 3.15
N ALA A 314 34.04 -24.86 4.09
CA ALA A 314 34.53 -25.76 5.14
C ALA A 314 35.00 -27.13 4.61
N LEU A 315 34.59 -27.51 3.40
CA LEU A 315 35.01 -28.75 2.73
C LEU A 315 36.32 -28.56 1.93
N GLU A 316 36.74 -27.32 1.69
CA GLU A 316 38.01 -27.01 1.02
C GLU A 316 39.17 -27.30 2.00
N GLY A 317 39.93 -28.37 1.75
CA GLY A 317 41.16 -28.69 2.49
C GLY A 317 41.07 -29.90 3.43
N THR A 318 39.88 -30.46 3.64
CA THR A 318 39.72 -31.81 4.21
C THR A 318 39.94 -32.86 3.11
N SER A 319 40.49 -34.04 3.45
CA SER A 319 40.54 -35.16 2.50
C SER A 319 39.11 -35.43 2.01
N LEU A 320 38.82 -35.06 0.76
CA LEU A 320 37.49 -35.14 0.17
C LEU A 320 36.99 -36.58 0.23
N ASP A 321 36.16 -36.89 1.23
CA ASP A 321 35.37 -38.10 1.24
C ASP A 321 34.10 -37.85 0.42
N GLU A 322 33.81 -38.78 -0.47
CA GLU A 322 32.70 -38.71 -1.40
C GLU A 322 31.35 -38.45 -0.69
N ALA A 323 31.19 -39.05 0.49
CA ALA A 323 30.02 -38.91 1.37
C ALA A 323 29.92 -37.52 2.05
N GLY A 324 31.05 -36.86 2.32
CA GLY A 324 31.06 -35.54 2.96
C GLY A 324 30.71 -34.41 2.00
N LEU A 325 31.08 -34.53 0.72
CA LEU A 325 30.74 -33.56 -0.33
C LEU A 325 29.30 -33.66 -0.83
N SER A 326 28.81 -34.89 -1.03
CA SER A 326 27.47 -35.11 -1.60
C SER A 326 26.37 -34.60 -0.67
N LYS A 327 26.55 -34.67 0.65
CA LYS A 327 25.52 -34.32 1.63
C LYS A 327 25.12 -32.83 1.61
N PRO A 328 26.02 -31.84 1.69
CA PRO A 328 25.65 -30.41 1.58
C PRO A 328 25.05 -30.06 0.21
N LEU A 329 25.56 -30.66 -0.87
CA LEU A 329 25.05 -30.45 -2.22
C LEU A 329 23.61 -30.96 -2.36
N ILE A 330 23.32 -32.18 -1.89
CA ILE A 330 21.96 -32.76 -1.88
C ILE A 330 21.02 -31.94 -0.99
N LYS A 331 21.48 -31.54 0.20
CA LYS A 331 20.71 -30.68 1.11
C LYS A 331 20.30 -29.37 0.42
N GLN A 332 21.24 -28.71 -0.26
CA GLN A 332 20.97 -27.48 -1.01
C GLN A 332 20.06 -27.71 -2.22
N GLN A 333 20.18 -28.87 -2.90
CA GLN A 333 19.33 -29.21 -4.05
C GLN A 333 17.87 -29.38 -3.63
N ILE A 334 17.62 -30.11 -2.54
CA ILE A 334 16.28 -30.29 -1.99
C ILE A 334 15.69 -28.93 -1.58
N TYR A 335 16.49 -28.06 -0.97
CA TYR A 335 16.07 -26.72 -0.59
C TYR A 335 15.72 -25.83 -1.80
N LEU A 336 16.56 -25.79 -2.83
CA LEU A 336 16.25 -25.05 -4.07
C LEU A 336 15.01 -25.59 -4.77
N GLU A 337 14.81 -26.91 -4.79
CA GLU A 337 13.61 -27.51 -5.36
C GLU A 337 12.34 -27.16 -4.58
N SER A 338 12.41 -27.10 -3.24
CA SER A 338 11.26 -26.68 -2.44
C SER A 338 10.89 -25.22 -2.72
N LEU A 339 11.89 -24.33 -2.83
CA LEU A 339 11.68 -22.93 -3.20
C LEU A 339 11.08 -22.78 -4.60
N ILE A 340 11.61 -23.48 -5.60
CA ILE A 340 11.11 -23.40 -6.98
C ILE A 340 9.66 -23.90 -7.08
N LYS A 341 9.30 -24.94 -6.33
CA LYS A 341 7.92 -25.45 -6.28
C LYS A 341 6.91 -24.40 -5.81
N GLN A 342 7.32 -23.47 -4.93
CA GLN A 342 6.46 -22.38 -4.45
C GLN A 342 6.05 -21.39 -5.56
N PHE A 343 6.76 -21.34 -6.71
CA PHE A 343 6.35 -20.51 -7.85
C PHE A 343 5.39 -21.20 -8.81
N THR A 344 5.33 -22.52 -8.79
CA THR A 344 4.52 -23.34 -9.71
C THR A 344 3.18 -23.77 -9.12
N GLN A 345 2.98 -23.55 -7.82
CA GLN A 345 1.75 -23.81 -7.07
C GLN A 345 1.08 -22.48 -6.70
#